data_AF-A0A1V5UVU4-F1
#
_entry.id   AF-A0A1V5UVU4-F1
#
_cell.length_a   1.000
_cell.length_b   1.000
_cell.length_c   1.000
_cell.angle_alpha   90.00
_cell.angle_beta   90.00
_cell.angle_gamma   90.00
#
_symmetry.space_group_name_H-M   'P 1'
#
loop_
_entity.id
_entity.type
_entity.pdbx_description
1 polymer ?
#
loop_
_entity_poly.entity_id
_entity_poly.type
_entity_poly.pdbx_seq_one_letter_code
_entity_poly.pdbx_strand_id
1 'polypeptide(L)'
;MNRHPLTTPVAFVWNRPRFGRGAVIASIGSCFSQEFAGRLADAGFRMASNPNGILYNPLSIADALERIAAKEEYRAEEFFEFNGKWRSWLHHGSFAHGDLESAVRKCNESAAAFREVARICDLFIVTLSSAVVYRLLDTDRIVANCHKVPGTRFNREILSVEECIVQAKRIVSLIRRINPSCMILFTLSPIRHYPGDLVLNARSKAHLLSAIHLCCDGSEKVCYFPAYEIAQDELRDYRFYREDMLHLTPLAVDLILERFLSQVFDDESAALFEEARRRTLASLHHFNTTDTEG
;
A
#
# COMPACT_ATOMS: atom_id res chain seq x y z
N MET A 1 -40.43 16.75 -11.78
CA MET A 1 -38.99 16.57 -12.04
C MET A 1 -38.54 15.34 -11.27
N ASN A 2 -38.30 14.22 -11.95
CA ASN A 2 -37.59 13.11 -11.33
C ASN A 2 -36.19 13.62 -10.98
N ARG A 3 -35.93 13.84 -9.69
CA ARG A 3 -34.57 14.07 -9.21
C ARG A 3 -33.81 12.79 -9.49
N HIS A 4 -33.04 12.75 -10.57
CA HIS A 4 -32.01 11.73 -10.70
C HIS A 4 -31.17 11.82 -9.42
N PRO A 5 -31.04 10.73 -8.64
CA PRO A 5 -30.09 10.74 -7.55
C PRO A 5 -28.73 11.09 -8.15
N LEU A 6 -28.06 12.11 -7.62
CA LEU A 6 -26.74 12.54 -8.08
C LEU A 6 -25.67 11.56 -7.59
N THR A 7 -25.85 10.29 -7.91
CA THR A 7 -24.95 9.19 -7.57
C THR A 7 -24.09 8.90 -8.77
N THR A 8 -22.78 8.89 -8.57
CA THR A 8 -21.77 8.50 -9.56
C THR A 8 -21.15 7.18 -9.10
N PRO A 9 -21.90 6.07 -9.16
CA PRO A 9 -21.41 4.80 -8.64
C PRO A 9 -20.22 4.33 -9.47
N VAL A 10 -19.14 3.97 -8.78
CA VAL A 10 -17.97 3.34 -9.36
C VAL A 10 -18.30 1.87 -9.59
N ALA A 11 -18.32 1.48 -10.86
CA ALA A 11 -18.57 0.10 -11.24
C ALA A 11 -17.36 -0.77 -10.89
N PHE A 12 -17.53 -1.64 -9.89
CA PHE A 12 -16.58 -2.69 -9.57
C PHE A 12 -17.33 -4.00 -9.38
N VAL A 13 -17.02 -4.98 -10.22
CA VAL A 13 -17.61 -6.33 -10.14
C VAL A 13 -16.46 -7.33 -10.10
N TRP A 14 -16.41 -8.11 -9.01
CA TRP A 14 -15.49 -9.23 -8.91
C TRP A 14 -16.02 -10.41 -9.71
N ASN A 15 -15.39 -10.70 -10.86
CA ASN A 15 -15.78 -11.77 -11.78
C ASN A 15 -14.87 -13.02 -11.66
N ARG A 16 -14.30 -13.24 -10.46
CA ARG A 16 -13.35 -14.32 -10.18
C ARG A 16 -13.83 -15.11 -8.96
N PRO A 17 -13.26 -16.29 -8.66
CA PRO A 17 -13.54 -16.97 -7.39
C PRO A 17 -13.30 -16.02 -6.21
N ARG A 18 -14.27 -15.95 -5.29
CA ARG A 18 -14.13 -15.18 -4.04
C ARG A 18 -13.22 -15.94 -3.08
N PHE A 19 -12.47 -15.21 -2.27
CA PHE A 19 -11.58 -15.78 -1.26
C PHE A 19 -12.36 -16.11 0.02
N GLY A 20 -12.12 -17.28 0.60
CA GLY A 20 -12.69 -17.64 1.89
C GLY A 20 -11.79 -17.29 3.06
N ARG A 21 -12.24 -17.61 4.27
CA ARG A 21 -11.58 -17.29 5.54
C ARG A 21 -10.13 -17.78 5.64
N GLY A 22 -9.83 -18.89 4.98
CA GLY A 22 -8.49 -19.49 4.96
C GLY A 22 -7.48 -18.76 4.06
N ALA A 23 -7.91 -17.72 3.34
CA ALA A 23 -7.05 -17.05 2.38
C ALA A 23 -5.83 -16.39 3.05
N VAL A 24 -4.67 -16.61 2.44
CA VAL A 24 -3.40 -16.01 2.85
C VAL A 24 -3.12 -14.79 1.99
N ILE A 25 -2.81 -13.66 2.62
CA ILE A 25 -2.68 -12.37 1.93
C ILE A 25 -1.26 -11.81 2.07
N ALA A 26 -0.68 -11.33 0.98
CA ALA A 26 0.52 -10.50 1.03
C ALA A 26 0.19 -9.11 0.50
N SER A 27 0.74 -8.05 1.11
CA SER A 27 0.48 -6.68 0.68
C SER A 27 1.73 -5.81 0.66
N ILE A 28 1.90 -4.97 -0.36
CA ILE A 28 2.99 -3.98 -0.41
C ILE A 28 2.50 -2.65 -0.98
N GLY A 29 2.96 -1.53 -0.43
CA GLY A 29 2.68 -0.21 -0.96
C GLY A 29 2.54 0.89 0.10
N SER A 30 1.62 1.81 -0.19
CA SER A 30 1.47 3.09 0.52
C SER A 30 0.94 2.95 1.96
N CYS A 31 0.74 4.07 2.66
CA CYS A 31 0.04 4.09 3.96
C CYS A 31 -1.33 3.42 3.89
N PHE A 32 -2.06 3.62 2.79
CA PHE A 32 -3.36 2.97 2.57
C PHE A 32 -3.21 1.45 2.55
N SER A 33 -2.13 0.91 1.96
CA SER A 33 -1.84 -0.52 2.03
C SER A 33 -1.70 -1.03 3.45
N GLN A 34 -1.09 -0.25 4.34
CA GLN A 34 -0.84 -0.64 5.72
C GLN A 34 -2.13 -0.60 6.55
N GLU A 35 -2.97 0.42 6.35
CA GLU A 35 -4.29 0.50 6.99
C GLU A 35 -5.20 -0.64 6.53
N PHE A 36 -5.22 -0.89 5.23
CA PHE A 36 -5.95 -1.98 4.60
C PHE A 36 -5.50 -3.35 5.12
N ALA A 37 -4.18 -3.55 5.24
CA ALA A 37 -3.62 -4.77 5.80
C ALA A 37 -3.92 -4.93 7.29
N GLY A 38 -3.85 -3.87 8.09
CA GLY A 38 -4.22 -3.92 9.51
C GLY A 38 -5.66 -4.39 9.70
N ARG A 39 -6.59 -3.84 8.91
CA ARG A 39 -8.01 -4.21 8.95
C ARG A 39 -8.27 -5.67 8.56
N LEU A 40 -7.57 -6.20 7.55
CA LEU A 40 -7.63 -7.62 7.21
C LEU A 40 -7.05 -8.51 8.31
N ALA A 41 -5.94 -8.09 8.93
CA ALA A 41 -5.34 -8.83 10.05
C ALA A 41 -6.28 -8.86 11.28
N ASP A 42 -6.94 -7.73 11.59
CA ASP A 42 -7.94 -7.64 12.68
C ASP A 42 -9.14 -8.58 12.45
N ALA A 43 -9.48 -8.84 11.18
CA ALA A 43 -10.49 -9.81 10.78
C ALA A 43 -10.01 -11.28 10.82
N GLY A 44 -8.75 -11.52 11.16
CA GLY A 44 -8.18 -12.85 11.38
C GLY A 44 -7.57 -13.51 10.14
N PHE A 45 -7.37 -12.77 9.05
CA PHE A 45 -6.66 -13.29 7.87
C PHE A 45 -5.18 -13.47 8.17
N ARG A 46 -4.61 -14.59 7.69
CA ARG A 46 -3.15 -14.80 7.74
C ARG A 46 -2.49 -13.90 6.71
N MET A 47 -1.64 -12.97 7.15
CA MET A 47 -1.00 -12.06 6.20
C MET A 47 0.35 -11.49 6.62
N ALA A 48 1.05 -10.91 5.65
CA ALA A 48 2.23 -10.07 5.84
C ALA A 48 2.12 -8.82 4.98
N SER A 49 2.66 -7.70 5.45
CA SER A 49 2.65 -6.45 4.69
C SER A 49 3.95 -5.67 4.80
N ASN A 50 4.26 -4.92 3.75
CA ASN A 50 5.28 -3.86 3.74
C ASN A 50 6.64 -4.26 4.38
N PRO A 51 7.40 -5.19 3.75
CA PRO A 51 8.68 -5.67 4.29
C PRO A 51 9.75 -4.56 4.42
N ASN A 52 9.60 -3.48 3.65
CA ASN A 52 10.45 -2.30 3.71
C ASN A 52 9.76 -1.13 4.42
N GLY A 53 8.57 -1.34 4.97
CA GLY A 53 7.64 -0.30 5.39
C GLY A 53 6.94 0.34 4.19
N ILE A 54 6.42 1.56 4.38
CA ILE A 54 5.61 2.25 3.38
C ILE A 54 6.46 2.60 2.15
N LEU A 55 6.02 2.15 0.97
CA LEU A 55 6.61 2.45 -0.33
C LEU A 55 5.54 3.07 -1.24
N TYR A 56 5.85 4.19 -1.89
CA TYR A 56 4.84 4.95 -2.65
C TYR A 56 4.87 4.71 -4.16
N ASN A 57 6.05 4.50 -4.72
CA ASN A 57 6.28 4.49 -6.15
C ASN A 57 6.60 3.07 -6.66
N PRO A 58 6.30 2.77 -7.93
CA PRO A 58 6.46 1.44 -8.47
C PRO A 58 7.92 0.98 -8.55
N LEU A 59 8.88 1.89 -8.69
CA LEU A 59 10.30 1.54 -8.75
C LEU A 59 10.80 0.98 -7.40
N SER A 60 10.54 1.70 -6.31
CA SER A 60 10.94 1.23 -4.97
C SER A 60 10.25 -0.08 -4.58
N ILE A 61 9.00 -0.28 -5.00
CA ILE A 61 8.28 -1.55 -4.79
C ILE A 61 8.92 -2.67 -5.61
N ALA A 62 9.25 -2.43 -6.88
CA ALA A 62 9.93 -3.40 -7.72
C ALA A 62 11.29 -3.80 -7.14
N ASP A 63 12.10 -2.85 -6.67
CA ASP A 63 13.42 -3.13 -6.08
C ASP A 63 13.31 -3.95 -4.78
N ALA A 64 12.33 -3.65 -3.92
CA ALA A 64 12.06 -4.45 -2.72
C ALA A 64 11.68 -5.89 -3.08
N LEU A 65 10.78 -6.07 -4.05
CA LEU A 65 10.36 -7.40 -4.52
C LEU A 65 11.47 -8.16 -5.22
N GLU A 66 12.39 -7.47 -5.90
CA GLU A 66 13.53 -8.09 -6.56
C GLU A 66 14.45 -8.75 -5.55
N ARG A 67 14.81 -8.02 -4.49
CA ARG A 67 15.61 -8.58 -3.39
C ARG A 67 14.93 -9.77 -2.73
N ILE A 68 13.62 -9.67 -2.47
CA ILE A 68 12.83 -10.77 -1.88
C ILE A 68 12.80 -12.00 -2.81
N ALA A 69 12.62 -11.78 -4.11
CA ALA A 69 12.63 -12.86 -5.10
C ALA A 69 14.01 -13.53 -5.22
N ALA A 70 15.08 -12.72 -5.17
CA ALA A 70 16.47 -13.17 -5.22
C ALA A 70 16.99 -13.76 -3.91
N LYS A 71 16.26 -13.57 -2.79
CA LYS A 71 16.73 -13.86 -1.42
C LYS A 71 18.02 -13.11 -1.09
N GLU A 72 18.13 -11.87 -1.58
CA GLU A 72 19.28 -11.02 -1.31
C GLU A 72 19.10 -10.30 0.03
N GLU A 73 20.06 -10.51 0.93
CA GLU A 73 20.08 -9.87 2.24
C GLU A 73 20.66 -8.45 2.16
N TYR A 74 20.12 -7.55 2.96
CA TYR A 74 20.68 -6.22 3.19
C TYR A 74 21.96 -6.32 4.02
N ARG A 75 22.99 -5.57 3.63
CA ARG A 75 24.30 -5.57 4.30
C ARG A 75 24.55 -4.26 5.05
N ALA A 76 25.45 -4.30 6.02
CA ALA A 76 25.78 -3.17 6.89
C ALA A 76 26.24 -1.93 6.11
N GLU A 77 26.94 -2.12 4.99
CA GLU A 77 27.48 -1.04 4.14
C GLU A 77 26.38 -0.29 3.38
N GLU A 78 25.16 -0.84 3.32
CA GLU A 78 24.00 -0.20 2.69
C GLU A 78 23.25 0.74 3.64
N PHE A 79 23.68 0.82 4.89
CA PHE A 79 23.10 1.66 5.92
C PHE A 79 23.96 2.89 6.18
N PHE A 80 23.30 3.95 6.63
CA PHE A 80 23.95 5.19 7.02
C PHE A 80 23.37 5.69 8.35
N GLU A 81 24.19 6.41 9.09
CA GLU A 81 23.78 7.04 10.35
C GLU A 81 23.23 8.45 10.05
N PHE A 82 22.06 8.76 10.61
CA PHE A 82 21.53 10.12 10.64
C PHE A 82 20.63 10.34 11.87
N ASN A 83 20.99 11.34 12.67
CA ASN A 83 20.33 11.74 13.92
C ASN A 83 20.26 10.62 14.98
N GLY A 84 21.41 10.01 15.28
CA GLY A 84 21.59 8.96 16.27
C GLY A 84 20.95 7.63 15.89
N LYS A 85 20.65 7.40 14.61
CA LYS A 85 19.99 6.18 14.13
C LYS A 85 20.54 5.72 12.79
N TRP A 86 20.75 4.43 12.68
CA TRP A 86 21.06 3.71 11.45
C TRP A 86 19.82 3.49 10.61
N ARG A 87 19.95 3.74 9.30
CA ARG A 87 18.86 3.80 8.32
C ARG A 87 19.31 3.22 6.99
N SER A 88 18.35 2.78 6.19
CA SER A 88 18.56 2.36 4.81
C SER A 88 17.67 3.21 3.90
N TRP A 89 18.24 3.76 2.83
CA TRP A 89 17.50 4.51 1.81
C TRP A 89 16.36 3.72 1.17
N LEU A 90 16.37 2.40 1.32
CA LEU A 90 15.38 1.47 0.77
C LEU A 90 14.24 1.16 1.75
N HIS A 91 14.27 1.71 2.97
CA HIS A 91 13.31 1.40 4.04
C HIS A 91 12.63 2.64 4.61
N HIS A 92 11.42 2.45 5.10
CA HIS A 92 10.71 3.46 5.87
C HIS A 92 11.43 3.76 7.20
N GLY A 93 11.23 4.96 7.74
CA GLY A 93 11.85 5.40 8.99
C GLY A 93 11.54 4.52 10.22
N SER A 94 10.50 3.69 10.17
CA SER A 94 10.17 2.71 11.23
C SER A 94 11.20 1.59 11.36
N PHE A 95 12.06 1.37 10.37
CA PHE A 95 13.16 0.42 10.41
C PHE A 95 14.43 0.98 11.05
N ALA A 96 14.47 2.29 11.32
CA ALA A 96 15.63 2.92 11.91
C ALA A 96 15.88 2.44 13.34
N HIS A 97 17.15 2.22 13.69
CA HIS A 97 17.55 1.73 15.01
C HIS A 97 18.82 2.45 15.50
N GLY A 98 19.06 2.52 16.81
CA GLY A 98 20.26 3.16 17.37
C GLY A 98 21.55 2.35 17.16
N ASP A 99 21.41 1.10 16.75
CA ASP A 99 22.49 0.14 16.53
C ASP A 99 22.39 -0.44 15.11
N LEU A 100 23.52 -0.51 14.41
CA LEU A 100 23.63 -0.90 13.00
C LEU A 100 23.22 -2.36 12.79
N GLU A 101 23.76 -3.26 13.61
CA GLU A 101 23.49 -4.69 13.49
C GLU A 101 21.99 -4.97 13.67
N SER A 102 21.37 -4.32 14.65
CA SER A 102 19.94 -4.42 14.90
C SER A 102 19.09 -3.82 13.78
N ALA A 103 19.53 -2.73 13.14
CA ALA A 103 18.84 -2.16 11.97
C ALA A 103 18.88 -3.14 10.77
N VAL A 104 20.05 -3.71 10.48
CA VAL A 104 20.26 -4.71 9.42
C VAL A 104 19.41 -5.94 9.68
N ARG A 105 19.51 -6.51 10.89
CA ARG A 105 18.75 -7.68 11.32
C ARG A 105 17.24 -7.46 11.15
N LYS A 106 16.71 -6.33 11.64
CA LYS A 106 15.28 -5.98 11.50
C LYS A 106 14.81 -5.95 10.04
N CYS A 107 15.61 -5.39 9.14
CA CYS A 107 15.28 -5.34 7.71
C CYS A 107 15.25 -6.74 7.09
N ASN A 108 16.27 -7.56 7.37
CA ASN A 108 16.37 -8.93 6.84
C ASN A 108 15.29 -9.86 7.41
N GLU A 109 15.01 -9.79 8.71
CA GLU A 109 13.91 -10.56 9.34
C GLU A 109 12.56 -10.21 8.73
N SER A 110 12.29 -8.93 8.49
CA SER A 110 11.04 -8.49 7.86
C SER A 110 10.92 -8.97 6.41
N ALA A 111 11.99 -8.90 5.63
CA ALA A 111 12.02 -9.42 4.26
C ALA A 111 11.81 -10.94 4.22
N ALA A 112 12.46 -11.69 5.10
CA ALA A 112 12.31 -13.14 5.21
C ALA A 112 10.87 -13.53 5.62
N ALA A 113 10.32 -12.90 6.66
CA ALA A 113 8.96 -13.17 7.13
C ALA A 113 7.91 -12.87 6.05
N PHE A 114 8.05 -11.75 5.34
CA PHE A 114 7.17 -11.41 4.23
C PHE A 114 7.26 -12.44 3.10
N ARG A 115 8.47 -12.89 2.77
CA ARG A 115 8.69 -13.87 1.71
C ARG A 115 7.98 -15.19 1.98
N GLU A 116 8.00 -15.67 3.22
CA GLU A 116 7.33 -16.92 3.59
C GLU A 116 5.82 -16.85 3.37
N VAL A 117 5.19 -15.72 3.70
CA VAL A 117 3.76 -15.50 3.41
C VAL A 117 3.52 -15.32 1.92
N ALA A 118 4.34 -14.50 1.24
CA ALA A 118 4.18 -14.22 -0.19
C ALA A 118 4.24 -15.49 -1.05
N ARG A 119 5.07 -16.48 -0.68
CA ARG A 119 5.18 -17.77 -1.38
C ARG A 119 3.90 -18.60 -1.39
N ILE A 120 3.08 -18.46 -0.36
CA ILE A 120 1.86 -19.27 -0.17
C ILE A 120 0.59 -18.44 -0.22
N CYS A 121 0.69 -17.13 -0.47
CA CYS A 121 -0.48 -16.27 -0.53
C CYS A 121 -1.42 -16.66 -1.68
N ASP A 122 -2.71 -16.52 -1.44
CA ASP A 122 -3.76 -16.64 -2.45
C ASP A 122 -3.96 -15.30 -3.17
N LEU A 123 -3.80 -14.20 -2.42
CA LEU A 123 -3.96 -12.83 -2.90
C LEU A 123 -2.73 -11.98 -2.56
N PHE A 124 -2.15 -11.34 -3.58
CA PHE A 124 -1.07 -10.37 -3.44
C PHE A 124 -1.57 -8.98 -3.83
N ILE A 125 -1.65 -8.07 -2.86
CA ILE A 125 -2.13 -6.70 -3.04
C ILE A 125 -0.96 -5.74 -3.24
N VAL A 126 -1.01 -4.93 -4.30
CA VAL A 126 -0.03 -3.89 -4.58
C VAL A 126 -0.72 -2.53 -4.62
N THR A 127 -0.37 -1.65 -3.68
CA THR A 127 -0.95 -0.30 -3.60
C THR A 127 0.06 0.75 -4.04
N LEU A 128 -0.09 1.27 -5.26
CA LEU A 128 0.72 2.40 -5.75
C LEU A 128 0.13 3.73 -5.26
N SER A 129 0.95 4.76 -5.06
CA SER A 129 0.46 6.06 -4.60
C SER A 129 1.03 7.26 -5.33
N SER A 130 2.31 7.25 -5.69
CA SER A 130 2.97 8.38 -6.34
C SER A 130 3.99 7.92 -7.37
N ALA A 131 3.99 8.52 -8.55
CA ALA A 131 5.06 8.41 -9.55
C ALA A 131 6.20 9.42 -9.29
N VAL A 132 6.08 10.28 -8.28
CA VAL A 132 7.15 11.18 -7.86
C VAL A 132 8.19 10.38 -7.07
N VAL A 133 9.45 10.56 -7.44
CA VAL A 133 10.60 9.91 -6.81
C VAL A 133 11.64 10.96 -6.39
N TYR A 134 12.49 10.56 -5.46
CA TYR A 134 13.60 11.37 -4.97
C TYR A 134 14.90 10.65 -5.25
N ARG A 135 15.78 11.31 -5.99
CA ARG A 135 17.08 10.79 -6.41
C ARG A 135 18.16 11.45 -5.58
N LEU A 136 18.89 10.67 -4.81
CA LEU A 136 20.02 11.13 -4.01
C LEU A 136 21.15 11.57 -4.95
N LEU A 137 21.57 12.83 -4.86
CA LEU A 137 22.55 13.42 -5.80
C LEU A 137 23.91 12.72 -5.73
N ASP A 138 24.35 12.34 -4.54
CA ASP A 138 25.68 11.80 -4.30
C ASP A 138 25.90 10.42 -4.95
N THR A 139 24.85 9.63 -5.12
CA THR A 139 24.93 8.23 -5.58
C THR A 139 24.06 7.94 -6.80
N ASP A 140 23.37 8.96 -7.32
CA ASP A 140 22.39 8.86 -8.39
C ASP A 140 21.26 7.83 -8.14
N ARG A 141 21.02 7.49 -6.87
CA ARG A 141 20.07 6.44 -6.45
C ARG A 141 18.70 7.02 -6.14
N ILE A 142 17.64 6.40 -6.67
CA ILE A 142 16.27 6.66 -6.19
C ILE A 142 16.09 6.06 -4.80
N VAL A 143 15.64 6.87 -3.85
CA VAL A 143 15.42 6.45 -2.45
C VAL A 143 13.94 6.22 -2.17
N ALA A 144 13.64 5.22 -1.33
CA ALA A 144 12.29 4.98 -0.83
C ALA A 144 11.88 5.99 0.25
N ASN A 145 12.86 6.53 1.00
CA ASN A 145 12.61 7.50 2.07
C ASN A 145 13.77 8.49 2.20
N CYS A 146 13.48 9.79 2.28
CA CYS A 146 14.51 10.82 2.46
C CYS A 146 14.98 10.97 3.91
N HIS A 147 14.35 10.29 4.88
CA HIS A 147 14.73 10.25 6.29
C HIS A 147 14.90 11.61 6.99
N LYS A 148 14.15 12.62 6.55
CA LYS A 148 14.26 14.02 7.02
C LYS A 148 15.64 14.65 6.77
N VAL A 149 16.47 14.04 5.92
CA VAL A 149 17.71 14.63 5.42
C VAL A 149 17.36 15.85 4.57
N PRO A 150 18.15 16.94 4.59
CA PRO A 150 17.85 18.16 3.85
C PRO A 150 17.53 17.90 2.37
N GLY A 151 16.44 18.51 1.89
CA GLY A 151 15.93 18.31 0.53
C GLY A 151 16.93 18.69 -0.57
N THR A 152 17.92 19.54 -0.27
CA THR A 152 19.00 19.93 -1.19
C THR A 152 19.90 18.77 -1.60
N ARG A 153 19.86 17.63 -0.91
CA ARG A 153 20.59 16.41 -1.29
C ARG A 153 19.85 15.55 -2.31
N PHE A 154 18.63 15.92 -2.68
CA PHE A 154 17.79 15.12 -3.56
C PHE A 154 17.33 15.94 -4.76
N ASN A 155 17.36 15.32 -5.94
CA ASN A 155 16.58 15.77 -7.07
C ASN A 155 15.18 15.15 -6.99
N ARG A 156 14.14 15.97 -7.15
CA ARG A 156 12.75 15.51 -7.21
C ARG A 156 12.31 15.41 -8.66
N GLU A 157 11.89 14.23 -9.07
CA GLU A 157 11.47 13.96 -10.44
C GLU A 157 10.17 13.15 -10.46
N ILE A 158 9.49 13.13 -11.61
CA ILE A 158 8.31 12.30 -11.85
C ILE A 158 8.66 11.25 -12.89
N LEU A 159 8.37 9.99 -12.59
CA LEU A 159 8.50 8.91 -13.55
C LEU A 159 7.54 9.14 -14.72
N SER A 160 8.04 8.97 -15.94
CA SER A 160 7.22 8.90 -17.15
C SER A 160 6.20 7.76 -17.07
N VAL A 161 5.20 7.80 -17.95
CA VAL A 161 4.19 6.74 -18.00
C VAL A 161 4.83 5.42 -18.45
N GLU A 162 5.79 5.48 -19.36
CA GLU A 162 6.59 4.35 -19.85
C GLU A 162 7.39 3.71 -18.72
N GLU A 163 8.07 4.51 -17.90
CA GLU A 163 8.79 4.01 -16.71
C GLU A 163 7.83 3.35 -15.72
N CYS A 164 6.66 3.95 -15.47
CA CYS A 164 5.64 3.35 -14.61
C CYS A 164 5.15 2.00 -15.16
N ILE A 165 4.93 1.88 -16.47
CA ILE A 165 4.53 0.63 -17.14
C ILE A 165 5.61 -0.44 -16.98
N VAL A 166 6.88 -0.08 -17.23
CA VAL A 166 8.02 -1.00 -17.08
C VAL A 166 8.09 -1.51 -15.65
N GLN A 167 8.00 -0.64 -14.65
CA GLN A 167 8.07 -1.05 -13.24
C GLN A 167 6.84 -1.86 -12.81
N ALA A 168 5.62 -1.51 -13.25
CA ALA A 168 4.42 -2.30 -12.96
C ALA A 168 4.51 -3.73 -13.52
N LYS A 169 5.00 -3.89 -14.76
CA LYS A 169 5.27 -5.21 -15.35
C LYS A 169 6.37 -5.97 -14.59
N ARG A 170 7.43 -5.27 -14.16
CA ARG A 170 8.49 -5.85 -13.32
C ARG A 170 7.94 -6.35 -11.99
N ILE A 171 7.07 -5.59 -11.32
CA ILE A 171 6.37 -6.01 -10.10
C ILE A 171 5.60 -7.31 -10.34
N VAL A 172 4.78 -7.38 -11.40
CA VAL A 172 4.03 -8.61 -11.73
C VAL A 172 4.98 -9.80 -11.93
N SER A 173 6.03 -9.62 -12.72
CA SER A 173 7.03 -10.67 -12.98
C SER A 173 7.71 -11.15 -11.70
N LEU A 174 8.11 -10.24 -10.82
CA LEU A 174 8.76 -10.56 -9.55
C LEU A 174 7.82 -11.31 -8.59
N ILE A 175 6.56 -10.87 -8.49
CA ILE A 175 5.55 -11.60 -7.71
C ILE A 175 5.38 -13.02 -8.26
N ARG A 176 5.31 -13.18 -9.59
CA ARG A 176 5.20 -14.50 -10.22
C ARG A 176 6.41 -15.40 -9.97
N ARG A 177 7.62 -14.83 -9.86
CA ARG A 177 8.84 -15.58 -9.45
C ARG A 177 8.76 -16.05 -7.99
N ILE A 178 8.12 -15.28 -7.12
CA ILE A 178 7.91 -15.66 -5.70
C ILE A 178 6.79 -16.70 -5.58
N ASN A 179 5.67 -16.46 -6.25
CA ASN A 179 4.45 -17.25 -6.22
C ASN A 179 3.72 -17.19 -7.59
N PRO A 180 3.82 -18.25 -8.42
CA PRO A 180 3.20 -18.26 -9.74
C PRO A 180 1.67 -18.43 -9.70
N SER A 181 1.10 -18.87 -8.58
CA SER A 181 -0.32 -19.24 -8.47
C SER A 181 -1.23 -18.09 -8.03
N CYS A 182 -0.74 -17.16 -7.19
CA CYS A 182 -1.58 -16.16 -6.53
C CYS A 182 -2.32 -15.22 -7.49
N MET A 183 -3.43 -14.67 -7.04
CA MET A 183 -4.07 -13.51 -7.66
C MET A 183 -3.25 -12.26 -7.34
N ILE A 184 -2.99 -11.41 -8.33
CA ILE A 184 -2.38 -10.09 -8.09
C ILE A 184 -3.48 -9.04 -8.21
N LEU A 185 -3.61 -8.21 -7.19
CA LEU A 185 -4.57 -7.11 -7.16
C LEU A 185 -3.83 -5.81 -6.99
N PHE A 186 -3.84 -4.99 -8.03
CA PHE A 186 -3.42 -3.60 -7.93
C PHE A 186 -4.57 -2.77 -7.35
N THR A 187 -4.20 -1.75 -6.59
CA THR A 187 -5.08 -0.63 -6.25
C THR A 187 -4.26 0.65 -6.28
N LEU A 188 -4.90 1.76 -6.64
CA LEU A 188 -4.30 3.07 -6.52
C LEU A 188 -4.74 3.68 -5.20
N SER A 189 -3.79 4.19 -4.42
CA SER A 189 -4.05 4.81 -3.13
C SER A 189 -5.04 5.99 -3.29
N PRO A 190 -6.16 6.01 -2.54
CA PRO A 190 -7.16 7.08 -2.61
C PRO A 190 -6.68 8.40 -2.00
N ILE A 191 -5.67 8.34 -1.14
CA ILE A 191 -5.07 9.50 -0.50
C ILE A 191 -4.40 10.41 -1.56
N ARG A 192 -4.70 11.71 -1.47
CA ARG A 192 -4.02 12.75 -2.25
C ARG A 192 -2.62 12.95 -1.65
N HIS A 193 -1.60 12.47 -2.35
CA HIS A 193 -0.24 12.82 -1.96
C HIS A 193 -0.01 14.27 -2.37
N TYR A 194 0.37 15.15 -1.44
CA TYR A 194 0.68 16.54 -1.76
C TYR A 194 2.19 16.73 -1.89
N PRO A 195 2.77 16.57 -3.10
CA PRO A 195 4.20 16.82 -3.32
C PRO A 195 4.54 18.32 -3.39
N GLY A 196 3.62 19.21 -2.98
CA GLY A 196 3.69 20.66 -3.20
C GLY A 196 2.87 21.16 -4.39
N ASP A 197 2.30 20.26 -5.19
CA ASP A 197 1.47 20.60 -6.36
C ASP A 197 0.42 19.50 -6.63
N LEU A 198 -0.86 19.88 -6.67
CA LEU A 198 -1.98 18.98 -6.95
C LEU A 198 -2.09 18.61 -8.44
N VAL A 199 -1.62 19.46 -9.35
CA VAL A 199 -1.52 19.12 -10.78
C VAL A 199 -0.50 18.01 -10.97
N LEU A 200 0.66 18.12 -10.31
CA LEU A 200 1.66 17.05 -10.27
C LEU A 200 1.09 15.75 -9.67
N ASN A 201 0.31 15.84 -8.58
CA ASN A 201 -0.35 14.65 -8.02
C ASN A 201 -1.32 14.01 -9.02
N ALA A 202 -2.17 14.79 -9.68
CA ALA A 202 -3.09 14.27 -10.70
C ALA A 202 -2.35 13.59 -11.86
N ARG A 203 -1.29 14.23 -12.38
CA ARG A 203 -0.41 13.65 -13.39
C ARG A 203 0.20 12.33 -12.92
N SER A 204 0.75 12.31 -11.71
CA SER A 204 1.31 11.12 -11.08
C SER A 204 0.29 9.97 -10.99
N LYS A 205 -0.94 10.24 -10.52
CA LYS A 205 -2.01 9.22 -10.46
C LYS A 205 -2.38 8.71 -11.86
N ALA A 206 -2.46 9.58 -12.86
CA ALA A 206 -2.76 9.20 -14.24
C ALA A 206 -1.69 8.27 -14.85
N HIS A 207 -0.40 8.55 -14.60
CA HIS A 207 0.70 7.67 -15.03
C HIS A 207 0.56 6.27 -14.39
N LEU A 208 0.29 6.21 -13.09
CA LEU A 208 0.14 4.95 -12.36
C LEU A 208 -1.10 4.16 -12.79
N LEU A 209 -2.24 4.83 -12.99
CA LEU A 209 -3.47 4.19 -13.50
C LEU A 209 -3.24 3.57 -14.87
N SER A 210 -2.60 4.32 -15.78
CA SER A 210 -2.26 3.81 -17.11
C SER A 210 -1.41 2.54 -17.03
N ALA A 211 -0.38 2.55 -16.17
CA ALA A 211 0.49 1.40 -15.95
C ALA A 211 -0.26 0.20 -15.34
N ILE A 212 -1.11 0.43 -14.33
CA ILE A 212 -1.91 -0.61 -13.68
C ILE A 212 -2.85 -1.29 -14.67
N HIS A 213 -3.64 -0.51 -15.42
CA HIS A 213 -4.62 -1.06 -16.36
C HIS A 213 -3.95 -1.87 -17.47
N LEU A 214 -2.83 -1.41 -18.01
CA LEU A 214 -2.04 -2.17 -18.99
C LEU A 214 -1.56 -3.53 -18.45
N CYS A 215 -1.28 -3.64 -17.15
CA CYS A 215 -0.96 -4.92 -16.53
C CYS A 215 -2.19 -5.81 -16.33
N CYS A 216 -3.36 -5.23 -16.00
CA CYS A 216 -4.60 -5.96 -15.81
C CYS A 216 -5.15 -6.52 -17.13
N ASP A 217 -5.09 -5.74 -18.21
CA ASP A 217 -5.57 -6.15 -19.54
C ASP A 217 -4.78 -7.34 -20.10
N GLY A 218 -3.52 -7.51 -19.66
CA GLY A 218 -2.64 -8.58 -20.10
C GLY A 218 -2.79 -9.91 -19.36
N SER A 219 -3.60 -10.02 -18.31
CA SER A 219 -3.73 -11.27 -17.54
C SER A 219 -5.00 -11.34 -16.68
N GLU A 220 -5.75 -12.44 -16.78
CA GLU A 220 -6.91 -12.69 -15.91
C GLU A 220 -6.55 -12.80 -14.41
N LYS A 221 -5.30 -13.17 -14.09
CA LYS A 221 -4.78 -13.27 -12.71
C LYS A 221 -4.20 -11.96 -12.18
N VAL A 222 -4.36 -10.86 -12.92
CA VAL A 222 -4.02 -9.50 -12.48
C VAL A 222 -5.30 -8.67 -12.56
N CYS A 223 -5.62 -7.94 -11.51
CA CYS A 223 -6.86 -7.17 -11.43
C CYS A 223 -6.65 -5.84 -10.73
N TYR A 224 -7.63 -4.96 -10.88
CA TYR A 224 -7.63 -3.63 -10.28
C TYR A 224 -8.82 -3.49 -9.34
N PHE A 225 -8.57 -2.99 -8.13
CA PHE A 225 -9.60 -2.50 -7.21
C PHE A 225 -9.62 -0.96 -7.23
N PRO A 226 -10.77 -0.32 -7.53
CA PRO A 226 -10.85 1.12 -7.77
C PRO A 226 -11.01 1.94 -6.48
N ALA A 227 -10.12 1.75 -5.50
CA ALA A 227 -10.17 2.53 -4.26
C ALA A 227 -10.05 4.04 -4.51
N TYR A 228 -9.22 4.43 -5.48
CA TYR A 228 -9.01 5.83 -5.84
C TYR A 228 -10.28 6.49 -6.38
N GLU A 229 -10.93 5.86 -7.34
CA GLU A 229 -12.17 6.34 -7.95
C GLU A 229 -13.30 6.37 -6.92
N ILE A 230 -13.44 5.34 -6.05
CA ILE A 230 -14.44 5.36 -4.98
C ILE A 230 -14.27 6.61 -4.10
N ALA A 231 -13.04 6.94 -3.72
CA ALA A 231 -12.77 8.11 -2.91
C ALA A 231 -13.03 9.44 -3.65
N GLN A 232 -12.67 9.53 -4.93
CA GLN A 232 -12.83 10.76 -5.70
C GLN A 232 -14.27 11.00 -6.17
N ASP A 233 -15.02 9.93 -6.46
CA ASP A 233 -16.31 10.01 -7.11
C ASP A 233 -17.46 9.68 -6.15
N GLU A 234 -17.37 8.64 -5.32
CA GLU A 234 -18.46 8.30 -4.37
C GLU A 234 -18.32 9.03 -3.03
N LEU A 235 -17.09 9.18 -2.52
CA LEU A 235 -16.80 9.75 -1.20
C LEU A 235 -16.26 11.18 -1.26
N ARG A 236 -16.73 11.97 -2.23
CA ARG A 236 -16.26 13.36 -2.49
C ARG A 236 -16.75 14.43 -1.51
N ASP A 237 -17.53 14.04 -0.50
CA ASP A 237 -18.00 14.95 0.56
C ASP A 237 -16.91 15.18 1.60
N TYR A 238 -16.76 16.42 2.10
CA TYR A 238 -15.73 16.78 3.08
C TYR A 238 -15.79 15.98 4.38
N ARG A 239 -16.93 15.39 4.75
CA ARG A 239 -17.04 14.47 5.90
C ARG A 239 -16.14 13.23 5.80
N PHE A 240 -15.69 12.92 4.59
CA PHE A 240 -14.82 11.77 4.31
C PHE A 240 -13.34 12.12 4.29
N TYR A 241 -12.99 13.40 4.45
CA TYR A 241 -11.61 13.88 4.51
C TYR A 241 -11.29 14.38 5.92
N ARG A 242 -10.04 14.17 6.35
CA ARG A 242 -9.51 14.73 7.59
C ARG A 242 -9.30 16.24 7.43
N GLU A 243 -8.97 16.91 8.53
CA GLU A 243 -8.73 18.37 8.57
C GLU A 243 -7.69 18.87 7.56
N ASP A 244 -6.74 18.01 7.17
CA ASP A 244 -5.73 18.34 6.16
C ASP A 244 -6.24 18.30 4.72
N MET A 245 -7.49 17.86 4.51
CA MET A 245 -8.16 17.72 3.21
C MET A 245 -7.45 16.79 2.21
N LEU A 246 -6.48 16.00 2.68
CA LEU A 246 -5.66 15.09 1.87
C LEU A 246 -5.90 13.63 2.26
N HIS A 247 -5.99 13.36 3.56
CA HIS A 247 -6.19 12.03 4.10
C HIS A 247 -7.68 11.75 4.31
N LEU A 248 -8.05 10.47 4.17
CA LEU A 248 -9.41 10.02 4.41
C LEU A 248 -9.69 9.85 5.91
N THR A 249 -10.94 10.08 6.31
CA THR A 249 -11.42 9.72 7.65
C THR A 249 -11.49 8.19 7.80
N PRO A 250 -11.43 7.66 9.03
CA PRO A 250 -11.61 6.23 9.27
C PRO A 250 -12.90 5.67 8.63
N LEU A 251 -14.00 6.44 8.70
CA LEU A 251 -15.27 6.08 8.05
C LEU A 251 -15.11 5.87 6.53
N ALA A 252 -14.40 6.76 5.85
CA ALA A 252 -14.20 6.65 4.41
C ALA A 252 -13.35 5.43 4.04
N VAL A 253 -12.33 5.12 4.84
CA VAL A 253 -11.51 3.92 4.66
C VAL A 253 -12.35 2.65 4.89
N ASP A 254 -13.16 2.63 5.94
CA ASP A 254 -14.03 1.49 6.25
C ASP A 254 -15.04 1.24 5.11
N LEU A 255 -15.66 2.29 4.53
CA LEU A 255 -16.56 2.14 3.38
C LEU A 255 -15.88 1.55 2.14
N ILE A 256 -14.63 1.95 1.86
CA ILE A 256 -13.83 1.39 0.76
C ILE A 256 -13.52 -0.10 1.04
N LEU A 257 -13.17 -0.43 2.29
CA LEU A 257 -12.89 -1.80 2.72
C LEU A 257 -14.13 -2.69 2.64
N GLU A 258 -15.29 -2.22 3.08
CA GLU A 258 -16.57 -2.94 2.96
C GLU A 258 -16.89 -3.26 1.50
N ARG A 259 -16.67 -2.30 0.60
CA ARG A 259 -16.82 -2.52 -0.85
C ARG A 259 -15.85 -3.59 -1.36
N PHE A 260 -14.60 -3.54 -0.93
CA PHE A 260 -13.62 -4.55 -1.30
C PHE A 260 -14.01 -5.95 -0.83
N LEU A 261 -14.32 -6.10 0.46
CA LEU A 261 -14.60 -7.39 1.08
C LEU A 261 -15.85 -8.04 0.53
N SER A 262 -16.94 -7.28 0.38
CA SER A 262 -18.21 -7.77 -0.17
C SER A 262 -18.11 -8.26 -1.61
N GLN A 263 -17.08 -7.85 -2.35
CA GLN A 263 -16.85 -8.29 -3.73
C GLN A 263 -15.80 -9.39 -3.80
N VAL A 264 -14.70 -9.28 -3.04
CA VAL A 264 -13.50 -10.11 -3.22
C VAL A 264 -13.51 -11.36 -2.32
N PHE A 265 -14.16 -11.32 -1.16
CA PHE A 265 -14.21 -12.42 -0.19
C PHE A 265 -15.62 -12.97 -0.08
N ASP A 266 -15.81 -14.25 0.25
CA ASP A 266 -17.16 -14.83 0.43
C ASP A 266 -17.97 -14.17 1.57
N ASP A 267 -19.28 -14.45 1.61
CA ASP A 267 -20.18 -13.75 2.52
C ASP A 267 -19.89 -14.07 4.00
N GLU A 268 -19.40 -15.30 4.29
CA GLU A 268 -18.96 -15.69 5.63
C GLU A 268 -17.76 -14.85 6.07
N SER A 269 -16.77 -14.71 5.20
CA SER A 269 -15.56 -13.94 5.44
C SER A 269 -15.83 -12.44 5.55
N ALA A 270 -16.76 -11.91 4.75
CA ALA A 270 -17.20 -10.53 4.84
C ALA A 270 -17.93 -10.24 6.17
N ALA A 271 -18.74 -11.18 6.67
CA ALA A 271 -19.42 -11.05 7.96
C ALA A 271 -18.44 -11.00 9.15
N LEU A 272 -17.36 -11.79 9.10
CA LEU A 272 -16.30 -11.76 10.12
C LEU A 272 -15.61 -10.40 10.23
N PHE A 273 -15.43 -9.73 9.10
CA PHE A 273 -14.87 -8.37 9.11
C PHE A 273 -15.79 -7.40 9.85
N GLU A 274 -17.10 -7.49 9.61
CA GLU A 274 -18.08 -6.64 10.29
C GLU A 274 -18.14 -6.92 11.80
N GLU A 275 -17.92 -8.17 12.22
CA GLU A 275 -17.76 -8.52 13.63
C GLU A 275 -16.45 -8.00 14.24
N ALA A 276 -15.33 -8.09 13.53
CA ALA A 276 -14.06 -7.51 13.96
C ALA A 276 -14.17 -5.99 14.11
N ARG A 277 -14.77 -5.31 13.13
CA ARG A 277 -15.04 -3.87 13.17
C ARG A 277 -15.86 -3.47 14.39
N ARG A 278 -16.96 -4.20 14.68
CA ARG A 278 -17.80 -3.97 15.88
C ARG A 278 -17.01 -4.13 17.17
N ARG A 279 -16.13 -5.14 17.27
CA ARG A 279 -15.27 -5.35 18.45
C ARG A 279 -14.28 -4.20 18.64
N THR A 280 -13.63 -3.75 17.57
CA THR A 280 -12.68 -2.62 17.63
C THR A 280 -13.39 -1.35 18.08
N LEU A 281 -14.56 -1.02 17.53
CA LEU A 281 -15.34 0.14 17.96
C LEU A 281 -15.77 0.05 19.43
N ALA A 282 -16.25 -1.10 19.87
CA ALA A 282 -16.63 -1.30 21.27
C ALA A 282 -15.45 -1.11 22.23
N SER A 283 -14.25 -1.55 21.85
CA SER A 283 -13.04 -1.37 22.68
C SER A 283 -12.62 0.10 22.80
N LEU A 284 -12.78 0.91 21.76
CA LEU A 284 -12.50 2.34 21.77
C LEU A 284 -13.50 3.12 22.64
N HIS A 285 -14.77 2.70 22.65
CA HIS A 285 -15.78 3.28 23.54
C HIS A 285 -15.51 2.96 25.02
N HIS A 286 -14.98 1.77 25.32
CA HIS A 286 -14.63 1.38 26.69
C HIS A 286 -13.41 2.17 27.23
N PHE A 287 -12.42 2.44 26.38
CA PHE A 287 -11.24 3.25 26.74
C PHE A 287 -11.59 4.72 27.00
N ASN A 288 -12.53 5.31 26.25
CA ASN A 288 -12.92 6.70 26.45
C ASN A 288 -13.79 6.94 27.70
N THR A 289 -14.37 5.88 28.28
CA THR A 289 -15.13 5.98 29.53
C THR A 289 -14.28 5.88 30.79
N THR A 290 -13.06 5.35 30.69
CA THR A 290 -12.15 5.20 31.85
C THR A 290 -11.23 6.39 32.08
N ASP A 291 -11.07 7.29 31.11
CA ASP A 291 -10.20 8.49 31.21
C ASP A 291 -10.96 9.77 31.62
N THR A 292 -12.25 9.67 31.97
CA THR A 292 -13.07 10.81 32.42
C THR A 292 -13.41 10.83 33.91
N GLU A 293 -12.82 9.93 34.72
CA GLU A 293 -13.01 9.89 36.19
C GLU A 293 -11.70 10.08 36.99
N GLY A 294 -10.76 10.88 36.48
CA GLY A 294 -9.52 11.27 37.17
C GLY A 294 -9.42 12.77 37.45
#